data_AF-A0A9P1MSN7-F1
#
_entry.id   AF-A0A9P1MSN7-F1
#
_cell.length_a   1.000
_cell.length_b   1.000
_cell.length_c   1.000
_cell.angle_alpha   90.00
_cell.angle_beta   90.00
_cell.angle_gamma   90.00
#
_symmetry.space_group_name_H-M   'P 1'
#
loop_
_entity.id
_entity.type
_entity.pdbx_description
1 polymer ?
#
loop_
_entity_poly.entity_id
_entity_poly.type
_entity_poly.pdbx_seq_one_letter_code
_entity_poly.pdbx_strand_id
1 'polypeptide(L)'
;MSEIKEELTYDDCMVFHEQDWAPIFCKPKLLPMKTYTMEKLQNMQKQAQLQMRALEEEEENLRNEPEHNETVPNSARSVSPEENQSAKQPVHTEVWSADD
;
A
#
# COMPACT_ATOMS: atom_id res chain seq x y z
N MET A 1 45.26 -31.03 -34.21
CA MET A 1 44.75 -30.88 -32.83
C MET A 1 43.70 -31.94 -32.65
N SER A 2 43.75 -32.71 -31.56
CA SER A 2 42.80 -33.81 -31.33
C SER A 2 41.45 -33.24 -30.89
N GLU A 3 40.38 -33.65 -31.56
CA GLU A 3 39.03 -33.23 -31.26
C GLU A 3 38.53 -34.01 -30.04
N ILE A 4 38.34 -33.33 -28.91
CA ILE A 4 37.85 -33.95 -27.67
C ILE A 4 36.34 -34.14 -27.82
N LYS A 5 35.90 -35.40 -27.77
CA LYS A 5 34.49 -35.77 -27.80
C LYS A 5 34.07 -36.24 -26.41
N GLU A 6 33.18 -35.49 -25.78
CA GLU A 6 32.51 -35.93 -24.55
C GLU A 6 31.42 -36.94 -24.93
N GLU A 7 31.52 -38.15 -24.39
CA GLU A 7 30.48 -39.17 -24.47
C GLU A 7 30.03 -39.49 -23.04
N LEU A 8 28.71 -39.59 -22.84
CA LEU A 8 28.11 -39.94 -21.57
C LEU A 8 27.33 -41.25 -21.76
N THR A 9 27.61 -42.23 -20.91
CA THR A 9 27.18 -43.62 -21.05
C THR A 9 26.28 -44.05 -19.89
N TYR A 10 25.63 -45.20 -20.04
CA TYR A 10 24.81 -45.79 -18.97
C TYR A 10 25.62 -46.06 -17.69
N ASP A 11 26.90 -46.42 -17.84
CA ASP A 11 27.80 -46.71 -16.72
C ASP A 11 28.12 -45.47 -15.85
N ASP A 12 27.87 -44.26 -16.36
CA ASP A 12 28.05 -42.99 -15.65
C ASP A 12 26.82 -42.59 -14.80
N CYS A 13 25.76 -43.42 -14.81
CA CYS A 13 24.51 -43.15 -14.09
C CYS A 13 24.52 -43.75 -12.67
N MET A 14 24.08 -42.99 -11.67
CA MET A 14 23.91 -43.51 -10.30
C MET A 14 22.59 -44.28 -10.16
N VAL A 15 22.68 -45.50 -9.60
CA VAL A 15 21.52 -46.36 -9.31
C VAL A 15 21.32 -46.44 -7.79
N PHE A 16 20.16 -45.99 -7.31
CA PHE A 16 19.75 -46.15 -5.91
C PHE A 16 19.24 -47.57 -5.69
N HIS A 17 19.93 -48.36 -4.87
CA HIS A 17 19.58 -49.76 -4.60
C HIS A 17 18.58 -49.93 -3.45
N GLU A 18 18.59 -49.01 -2.48
CA GLU A 18 17.74 -49.04 -1.29
C GLU A 18 17.15 -47.64 -1.01
N GLN A 19 16.08 -47.58 -0.21
CA GLN A 19 15.41 -46.32 0.12
C GLN A 19 15.93 -45.76 1.45
N ASP A 20 16.85 -44.80 1.37
CA ASP A 20 17.36 -44.08 2.55
C ASP A 20 16.33 -43.11 3.15
N TRP A 21 16.32 -43.02 4.48
CA TRP A 21 15.47 -42.11 5.25
C TRP A 21 16.03 -40.69 5.26
N ALA A 22 15.94 -39.99 4.12
CA ALA A 22 16.31 -38.58 4.02
C ALA A 22 15.26 -37.64 4.66
N PRO A 23 15.68 -36.52 5.29
CA PRO A 23 14.75 -35.52 5.81
C PRO A 23 13.97 -34.85 4.66
N ILE A 24 12.63 -34.85 4.77
CA ILE A 24 11.75 -34.34 3.72
C ILE A 24 11.52 -32.84 3.92
N PHE A 25 12.01 -32.03 2.97
CA PHE A 25 11.67 -30.61 2.88
C PHE A 25 10.27 -30.42 2.29
N CYS A 26 9.54 -29.42 2.79
CA CYS A 26 8.28 -28.98 2.20
C CYS A 26 8.48 -28.63 0.72
N LYS A 27 7.63 -29.15 -0.16
CA LYS A 27 7.63 -28.76 -1.57
C LYS A 27 7.31 -27.26 -1.70
N PRO A 28 7.91 -26.54 -2.67
CA PRO A 28 7.69 -25.10 -2.83
C PRO A 28 6.20 -24.81 -3.05
N LYS A 29 5.64 -23.90 -2.25
CA LYS A 29 4.22 -23.57 -2.29
C LYS A 29 3.95 -22.51 -3.35
N LEU A 30 3.14 -22.86 -4.36
CA LEU A 30 2.54 -21.87 -5.24
C LEU A 30 1.49 -21.08 -4.45
N LEU A 31 1.62 -19.75 -4.41
CA LEU A 31 0.58 -18.89 -3.85
C LEU A 31 -0.59 -18.83 -4.84
N PRO A 32 -1.85 -18.93 -4.37
CA PRO A 32 -3.01 -18.77 -5.24
C PRO A 32 -3.10 -17.32 -5.74
N MET A 33 -3.56 -17.15 -6.97
CA MET A 33 -3.84 -15.83 -7.53
C MET A 33 -5.00 -15.17 -6.78
N LYS A 34 -4.89 -13.86 -6.53
CA LYS A 34 -5.97 -13.07 -5.92
C LYS A 34 -7.16 -12.99 -6.88
N THR A 35 -8.38 -13.03 -6.34
CA THR A 35 -9.58 -12.70 -7.12
C THR A 35 -9.70 -11.17 -7.26
N TYR A 36 -10.34 -10.72 -8.34
CA TYR A 36 -10.58 -9.30 -8.61
C TYR A 36 -11.32 -8.59 -7.44
N THR A 37 -12.28 -9.27 -6.82
CA THR A 37 -13.01 -8.74 -5.66
C THR A 37 -12.11 -8.60 -4.43
N MET A 38 -11.27 -9.59 -4.15
CA MET A 38 -10.34 -9.54 -3.02
C MET A 38 -9.26 -8.48 -3.20
N GLU A 39 -8.75 -8.29 -4.42
CA GLU A 39 -7.82 -7.21 -4.75
C GLU A 39 -8.47 -5.84 -4.54
N LYS A 40 -9.70 -5.63 -5.05
CA LYS A 40 -10.42 -4.36 -4.85
C LYS A 40 -10.66 -4.05 -3.36
N LEU A 41 -11.04 -5.04 -2.56
CA LEU A 41 -11.24 -4.87 -1.11
C LEU A 41 -9.92 -4.53 -0.39
N GLN A 42 -8.81 -5.20 -0.73
CA GLN A 42 -7.48 -4.88 -0.17
C GLN A 42 -7.03 -3.47 -0.54
N ASN A 43 -7.27 -3.03 -1.77
CA ASN A 43 -6.94 -1.67 -2.22
C ASN A 43 -7.80 -0.62 -1.51
N MET A 44 -9.10 -0.87 -1.32
CA MET A 44 -10.00 0.02 -0.58
C MET A 44 -9.60 0.15 0.90
N GLN A 45 -9.29 -0.98 1.56
CA GLN A 45 -8.79 -0.98 2.94
C GLN A 45 -7.47 -0.19 3.06
N LYS A 46 -6.54 -0.39 2.12
CA LYS A 46 -5.26 0.35 2.09
C LYS A 46 -5.46 1.85 1.88
N GLN A 47 -6.42 2.26 1.04
CA GLN A 47 -6.75 3.66 0.82
C GLN A 47 -7.36 4.31 2.08
N ALA A 48 -8.29 3.62 2.76
CA ALA A 48 -8.86 4.10 4.01
C ALA A 48 -7.79 4.28 5.12
N GLN A 49 -6.86 3.33 5.26
CA GLN A 49 -5.74 3.44 6.19
C GLN A 49 -4.79 4.60 5.88
N LEU A 50 -4.54 4.89 4.59
CA LEU A 50 -3.72 6.03 4.18
C LEU A 50 -4.43 7.37 4.44
N GLN A 51 -5.74 7.46 4.23
CA GLN A 51 -6.53 8.65 4.55
C GLN A 51 -6.58 8.91 6.06
N MET A 52 -6.80 7.88 6.87
CA MET A 52 -6.76 7.95 8.34
C MET A 52 -5.42 8.51 8.82
N ARG A 53 -4.30 7.95 8.35
CA ARG A 53 -2.97 8.44 8.71
C ARG A 53 -2.71 9.88 8.24
N ALA A 54 -3.16 10.25 7.03
CA ALA A 54 -2.96 11.61 6.53
C ALA A 54 -3.70 12.65 7.39
N LEU A 55 -4.87 12.30 7.95
CA LEU A 55 -5.60 13.15 8.89
C LEU A 55 -4.89 13.22 10.26
N GLU A 56 -4.36 12.10 10.76
CA GLU A 56 -3.51 12.08 11.97
C GLU A 56 -2.26 12.96 11.82
N GLU A 57 -1.57 12.85 10.67
CA GLU A 57 -0.39 13.67 10.33
C GLU A 57 -0.77 15.17 10.15
N GLU A 58 -1.93 15.49 9.57
CA GLU A 58 -2.41 16.88 9.44
C GLU A 58 -2.76 17.50 10.82
N GLU A 59 -3.42 16.74 11.69
CA GLU A 59 -3.72 17.16 13.07
C GLU A 59 -2.44 17.37 13.90
N GLU A 60 -1.45 16.47 13.78
CA GLU A 60 -0.16 16.62 14.46
C GLU A 60 0.63 17.84 13.96
N ASN A 61 0.61 18.13 12.65
CA ASN A 61 1.25 19.33 12.11
C ASN A 61 0.55 20.62 12.57
N LEU A 62 -0.78 20.66 12.54
CA LEU A 62 -1.57 21.80 13.07
C LEU A 62 -1.32 22.07 14.55
N ARG A 63 -1.03 21.02 15.34
CA ARG A 63 -0.73 21.12 16.77
C ARG A 63 0.70 21.64 17.07
N ASN A 64 1.61 21.58 16.10
CA ASN A 64 3.01 21.93 16.25
C ASN A 64 3.39 23.30 15.65
N GLU A 65 2.46 24.02 15.02
CA GLU A 65 2.65 25.42 14.60
C GLU A 65 2.85 26.33 15.84
N PRO A 66 4.01 27.02 15.97
CA PRO A 66 4.21 27.96 17.07
C PRO A 66 3.40 29.24 16.83
N GLU A 67 2.73 29.75 17.87
CA GLU A 67 1.97 31.00 17.83
C GLU A 67 2.87 32.21 17.46
N HIS A 68 3.01 32.52 16.17
CA HIS A 68 3.63 33.77 15.74
C HIS A 68 2.58 34.87 15.57
N ASN A 69 2.21 35.43 16.72
CA ASN A 69 1.49 36.70 16.82
C ASN A 69 2.29 37.84 16.15
N GLU A 70 1.80 38.40 15.04
CA GLU A 70 1.86 39.84 14.77
C GLU A 70 0.60 40.37 14.02
N THR A 71 -0.26 41.04 14.78
CA THR A 71 -1.03 42.27 14.48
C THR A 71 -1.46 42.63 13.03
N VAL A 72 -2.78 42.69 12.82
CA VAL A 72 -3.42 43.32 11.65
C VAL A 72 -3.39 44.86 11.73
N PRO A 73 -3.20 45.58 10.59
CA PRO A 73 -3.89 46.86 10.42
C PRO A 73 -4.70 46.94 9.11
N ASN A 74 -5.98 47.31 9.24
CA ASN A 74 -6.87 47.65 8.12
C ASN A 74 -6.45 48.94 7.40
N SER A 75 -6.54 48.96 6.07
CA SER A 75 -6.81 50.19 5.30
C SER A 75 -7.61 49.86 4.04
N ALA A 76 -8.48 50.78 3.60
CA ALA A 76 -9.70 50.43 2.85
C ALA A 76 -9.70 50.82 1.35
N ARG A 77 -10.78 50.40 0.66
CA ARG A 77 -11.39 50.99 -0.57
C ARG A 77 -10.82 50.44 -1.91
N SER A 78 -11.59 49.98 -2.92
CA SER A 78 -13.06 49.85 -3.12
C SER A 78 -13.42 49.03 -4.39
N VAL A 79 -14.53 48.27 -4.37
CA VAL A 79 -15.62 48.09 -5.40
C VAL A 79 -15.23 47.81 -6.89
N SER A 80 -15.83 46.95 -7.72
CA SER A 80 -16.79 45.78 -7.75
C SER A 80 -16.98 45.42 -9.28
N PRO A 81 -17.90 44.55 -9.80
CA PRO A 81 -18.83 43.55 -9.24
C PRO A 81 -18.80 42.14 -9.94
N GLU A 82 -19.70 41.22 -9.52
CA GLU A 82 -20.10 39.93 -10.17
C GLU A 82 -19.01 38.81 -10.20
N GLU A 83 -19.29 37.51 -10.00
CA GLU A 83 -20.49 36.68 -10.27
C GLU A 83 -20.97 35.80 -9.07
N ASN A 84 -22.01 34.99 -9.30
CA ASN A 84 -22.84 34.34 -8.28
C ASN A 84 -22.34 33.00 -7.69
N GLN A 85 -22.44 32.92 -6.35
CA GLN A 85 -23.07 31.84 -5.57
C GLN A 85 -22.88 30.37 -6.01
N SER A 86 -22.14 29.60 -5.20
CA SER A 86 -22.75 28.49 -4.44
C SER A 86 -21.82 28.01 -3.32
N ALA A 87 -22.28 28.09 -2.08
CA ALA A 87 -21.50 27.68 -0.90
C ALA A 87 -21.42 26.15 -0.81
N LYS A 88 -20.23 25.58 -1.00
CA LYS A 88 -19.97 24.17 -0.72
C LYS A 88 -19.82 23.98 0.80
N GLN A 89 -20.86 23.45 1.42
CA GLN A 89 -20.78 22.97 2.81
C GLN A 89 -19.78 21.80 2.91
N PRO A 90 -19.07 21.63 4.05
CA PRO A 90 -18.22 20.47 4.26
C PRO A 90 -19.07 19.20 4.34
N VAL A 91 -18.61 18.13 3.68
CA VAL A 91 -19.30 16.85 3.63
C VAL A 91 -19.08 16.12 4.96
N HIS A 92 -20.12 16.05 5.79
CA HIS A 92 -20.11 15.29 7.03
C HIS A 92 -20.31 13.79 6.73
N THR A 93 -19.21 13.05 6.58
CA THR A 93 -19.25 11.58 6.53
C THR A 93 -19.33 11.01 7.95
N GLU A 94 -20.48 10.45 8.30
CA GLU A 94 -20.69 9.75 9.57
C GLU A 94 -19.80 8.50 9.67
N VAL A 95 -18.88 8.50 10.63
CA VAL A 95 -18.10 7.32 10.99
C VAL A 95 -18.99 6.38 11.80
N TRP A 96 -19.49 5.33 11.15
CA TRP A 96 -20.23 4.26 11.82
C TRP A 96 -19.26 3.44 12.70
N SER A 97 -19.20 3.81 13.97
CA SER A 97 -18.58 3.00 15.01
C SER A 97 -19.52 1.83 15.30
N ALA A 98 -19.06 0.60 15.10
CA ALA A 98 -19.75 -0.56 15.65
C ALA A 98 -19.33 -0.69 17.11
N ASP A 99 -20.28 -0.52 18.04
CA ASP A 99 -20.12 -0.95 19.43
C ASP A 99 -19.91 -2.49 19.49
N ASP A 100 -19.11 -2.94 20.47
CA ASP A 100 -18.69 -4.35 20.68
C ASP A 100 -19.85 -5.37 20.85
#